data_AF-A0A2N6K945-F1
#
_entry.id   AF-A0A2N6K945-F1
#
_cell.length_a   1.000
_cell.length_b   1.000
_cell.length_c   1.000
_cell.angle_alpha   90.00
_cell.angle_beta   90.00
_cell.angle_gamma   90.00
#
_symmetry.space_group_name_H-M   'P 1'
#
loop_
_entity.id
_entity.type
_entity.pdbx_description
1 polymer ?
#
loop_
_entity_poly.entity_id
_entity_poly.type
_entity_poly.pdbx_seq_one_letter_code
_entity_poly.pdbx_strand_id
1 'polypeptide(L)'
;MIENQNFHLIKETASTDDRGRLTLGAVAKTKSYRVLMNDVGQILLDPVVNIPERELWIWQNSVARNSLELGIKQATSGELHDLGSFAQYADLEIEE
;
A
#
# COMPACT_ATOMS: atom_id res chain seq x y z
N MET A 1 -11.75 10.52 4.24
CA MET A 1 -13.13 10.15 4.60
C MET A 1 -13.04 8.80 5.29
N ILE A 2 -13.71 8.59 6.42
CA ILE A 2 -13.68 7.30 7.13
C ILE A 2 -14.41 6.28 6.25
N GLU A 3 -13.68 5.26 5.76
CA GLU A 3 -14.22 4.27 4.81
C GLU A 3 -15.27 3.35 5.45
N ASN A 4 -15.20 3.12 6.76
CA ASN A 4 -16.13 2.29 7.52
C ASN A 4 -16.29 2.81 8.96
N GLN A 5 -17.53 2.98 9.42
CA GLN A 5 -17.85 3.54 10.74
C GLN A 5 -18.04 2.48 11.85
N ASN A 6 -17.82 1.20 11.56
CA ASN A 6 -17.93 0.12 12.55
C ASN A 6 -16.69 0.06 13.46
N PHE A 7 -16.53 1.07 14.30
CA PHE A 7 -15.49 1.11 15.32
C PHE A 7 -15.82 0.11 16.43
N HIS A 8 -14.80 -0.62 16.88
CA HIS A 8 -14.85 -1.43 18.09
C HIS A 8 -13.71 -1.03 19.01
N LEU A 9 -13.94 -1.20 20.31
CA LEU A 9 -12.96 -0.84 21.33
C LEU A 9 -11.80 -1.84 21.30
N ILE A 10 -10.59 -1.34 21.07
CA ILE A 10 -9.35 -2.14 21.11
C ILE A 10 -8.62 -2.02 22.44
N LYS A 11 -8.89 -0.95 23.20
CA LYS A 11 -8.26 -0.62 24.48
C LYS A 11 -9.10 0.42 25.20
N GLU A 12 -9.45 0.15 26.46
CA GLU A 12 -10.28 1.03 27.30
C GLU A 12 -9.67 2.42 27.46
N THR A 13 -8.40 2.49 27.87
CA THR A 13 -7.68 3.75 28.06
C THR A 13 -6.23 3.62 27.62
N ALA A 14 -5.69 4.70 27.04
CA ALA A 14 -4.28 4.79 26.68
C ALA A 14 -3.79 6.20 27.01
N SER A 15 -2.66 6.27 27.71
CA SER A 15 -2.00 7.53 28.05
C SER A 15 -0.71 7.66 27.24
N THR A 16 -0.34 8.90 26.93
CA THR A 16 0.98 9.19 26.39
C THR A 16 2.02 9.21 27.50
N ASP A 17 3.26 8.92 27.14
CA ASP A 17 4.38 9.19 28.03
C ASP A 17 4.82 10.67 27.99
N ASP A 18 5.90 10.99 28.71
CA ASP A 18 6.53 12.30 28.80
C ASP A 18 7.04 12.85 27.45
N ARG A 19 7.18 11.98 26.44
CA ARG A 19 7.58 12.32 25.07
C ARG A 19 6.38 12.37 24.12
N GLY A 20 5.15 12.28 24.63
CA GLY A 20 3.93 12.30 23.83
C GLY A 20 3.68 11.02 23.03
N ARG A 21 4.38 9.91 23.31
CA ARG A 21 4.21 8.65 22.56
C ARG A 21 3.00 7.88 23.08
N LEU A 22 2.11 7.47 22.17
CA LEU A 22 0.95 6.65 22.48
C LEU A 22 1.20 5.18 22.09
N THR A 23 1.06 4.25 23.04
CA THR A 23 1.25 2.81 22.77
C THR A 23 -0.07 2.11 22.48
N LEU A 24 -0.22 1.66 21.23
CA LEU A 24 -1.41 0.93 20.75
C LEU A 24 -1.25 -0.60 20.77
N GLY A 25 -0.05 -1.12 21.02
CA GLY A 25 0.22 -2.55 21.10
C GLY A 25 0.16 -3.26 19.75
N ALA A 26 -0.20 -4.55 19.77
CA ALA A 26 -0.09 -5.44 18.61
C ALA A 26 -0.89 -4.97 17.37
N VAL A 27 -2.02 -4.29 17.57
CA VAL A 27 -2.87 -3.80 16.47
C VAL A 27 -2.17 -2.80 15.54
N ALA A 28 -1.16 -2.10 16.07
CA ALA A 28 -0.39 -1.08 15.36
C ALA A 28 1.05 -1.51 15.01
N LYS A 29 1.40 -2.77 15.27
CA LYS A 29 2.75 -3.27 15.03
C LYS A 29 3.12 -3.18 13.54
N THR A 30 4.25 -2.55 13.26
CA THR A 30 4.82 -2.41 11.89
C THR A 30 3.86 -1.72 10.89
N LYS A 31 2.94 -0.87 11.38
CA LYS A 31 2.06 -0.08 10.53
C LYS A 31 2.53 1.36 10.47
N SER A 32 2.38 1.96 9.29
CA SER A 32 2.46 3.42 9.11
C SER A 32 1.04 3.99 9.11
N TYR A 33 0.91 5.22 9.58
CA TYR A 33 -0.39 5.87 9.71
C TYR A 33 -0.34 7.27 9.10
N ARG A 34 -1.37 7.61 8.35
CA ARG A 34 -1.76 9.00 8.15
C ARG A 34 -2.46 9.46 9.43
N VAL A 35 -1.96 10.54 10.03
CA VAL A 35 -2.51 11.12 11.25
C VAL A 35 -3.40 12.30 10.85
N LEU A 36 -4.66 12.25 11.24
CA LEU A 36 -5.62 13.35 11.02
C LEU A 36 -6.12 13.86 12.37
N MET A 37 -6.37 15.17 12.44
CA MET A 37 -7.01 15.81 13.59
C MET A 37 -8.21 16.63 13.09
N ASN A 38 -9.31 16.61 13.82
CA ASN A 38 -10.47 17.47 13.54
C ASN A 38 -10.49 18.71 14.45
N ASP A 39 -11.42 19.63 14.19
CA ASP A 39 -11.51 20.91 14.90
C ASP A 39 -11.81 20.79 16.40
N VAL A 40 -12.30 19.63 16.85
CA VAL A 40 -12.56 19.34 18.26
C VAL A 40 -11.40 18.57 18.94
N GLY A 41 -10.28 18.39 18.24
CA GLY A 41 -9.04 17.80 18.76
C GLY A 41 -9.01 16.26 18.80
N GLN A 42 -9.98 15.58 18.18
CA GLN A 42 -9.93 14.12 18.05
C GLN A 42 -8.89 13.71 17.01
N ILE A 43 -8.12 12.67 17.30
CA ILE A 43 -7.08 12.13 16.42
C ILE A 43 -7.58 10.83 15.78
N LEU A 44 -7.53 10.77 14.46
CA LEU A 44 -7.76 9.55 13.68
C LEU A 44 -6.43 9.05 13.12
N LEU A 45 -6.16 7.76 13.32
CA LEU A 45 -5.03 7.06 12.75
C LEU A 45 -5.52 6.16 11.62
N ASP A 46 -5.20 6.55 10.39
CA ASP A 46 -5.60 5.85 9.18
C ASP A 46 -4.39 5.05 8.64
N PRO A 47 -4.39 3.70 8.71
CA PRO A 47 -3.26 2.89 8.25
C PRO A 47 -2.93 3.14 6.78
N VAL A 48 -1.65 3.30 6.46
CA VAL A 48 -1.17 3.46 5.09
C VAL A 48 -0.06 2.47 4.79
N VAL A 49 0.06 2.12 3.51
CA VAL A 49 1.18 1.35 2.97
C VAL A 49 2.04 2.29 2.12
N ASN A 50 3.36 2.13 2.21
CA ASN A 50 4.27 2.85 1.34
C ASN A 50 4.33 2.14 -0.01
N ILE A 51 4.05 2.89 -1.08
CA ILE A 51 4.17 2.43 -2.45
C ILE A 51 5.44 3.07 -3.03
N PRO A 52 6.39 2.27 -3.55
CA PRO A 52 7.54 2.81 -4.27
C PRO A 52 7.10 3.73 -5.41
N GLU A 53 7.83 4.82 -5.65
CA GLU A 53 7.48 5.82 -6.67
C GLU A 53 7.28 5.20 -8.06
N ARG A 54 8.17 4.27 -8.45
CA ARG A 54 8.10 3.51 -9.70
C ARG A 54 6.81 2.69 -9.88
N GLU A 55 6.11 2.37 -8.79
CA GLU A 55 4.87 1.59 -8.77
C GLU A 55 3.62 2.46 -8.60
N LEU A 56 3.78 3.73 -8.19
CA LEU A 56 2.67 4.63 -7.87
C LEU A 56 1.71 4.83 -9.04
N TRP A 57 2.23 4.91 -10.27
CA TRP A 57 1.44 5.12 -11.48
C TRP A 57 0.39 4.02 -11.71
N ILE A 58 0.66 2.78 -11.30
CA ILE A 58 -0.29 1.66 -11.41
C ILE A 58 -1.52 1.95 -10.55
N TRP A 59 -1.32 2.49 -9.35
CA TRP A 59 -2.40 2.80 -8.41
C TRP A 59 -3.20 4.03 -8.81
N GLN A 60 -2.62 4.91 -9.64
CA GLN A 60 -3.28 6.10 -10.18
C GLN A 60 -4.02 5.83 -11.50
N ASN A 61 -3.74 4.70 -12.17
CA ASN A 61 -4.33 4.34 -13.45
C ASN A 61 -5.13 3.03 -13.34
N SER A 62 -6.46 3.15 -13.26
CA SER A 62 -7.36 2.00 -13.12
C SER A 62 -7.26 0.99 -14.27
N VAL A 63 -6.98 1.44 -15.50
CA VAL A 63 -6.81 0.56 -16.66
C VAL A 63 -5.56 -0.30 -16.48
N ALA A 64 -4.43 0.31 -16.12
CA ALA A 64 -3.18 -0.40 -15.87
C ALA A 64 -3.33 -1.39 -14.70
N ARG A 65 -3.98 -0.95 -13.61
CA ARG A 65 -4.25 -1.80 -12.46
C ARG A 65 -5.09 -3.03 -12.81
N ASN A 66 -6.20 -2.84 -13.53
CA ASN A 66 -7.07 -3.94 -13.93
C ASN A 66 -6.34 -4.94 -14.84
N SER A 67 -5.50 -4.44 -15.75
CA SER A 67 -4.67 -5.29 -16.62
C SER A 67 -3.66 -6.11 -15.81
N LEU A 68 -3.02 -5.50 -14.82
CA LEU A 68 -2.09 -6.20 -13.91
C LEU A 68 -2.82 -7.28 -13.08
N GLU A 69 -3.96 -6.95 -12.48
CA GLU A 69 -4.76 -7.89 -11.68
C GLU A 69 -5.22 -9.09 -12.52
N LEU A 70 -5.64 -8.86 -13.77
CA LEU A 70 -5.97 -9.92 -14.71
C LEU A 70 -4.76 -10.80 -15.03
N GLY A 71 -3.61 -10.19 -15.36
CA GLY A 71 -2.38 -10.93 -15.67
C GLY A 71 -1.90 -11.81 -14.52
N ILE A 72 -1.96 -11.30 -13.27
CA ILE A 72 -1.63 -12.09 -12.07
C ILE A 72 -2.56 -13.30 -11.93
N LYS A 73 -3.87 -13.10 -12.17
CA LYS A 73 -4.84 -14.20 -12.12
C LYS A 73 -4.55 -15.26 -13.18
N GLN A 74 -4.33 -14.85 -14.43
CA GLN A 74 -4.00 -15.75 -15.54
C GLN A 74 -2.72 -16.54 -15.27
N ALA A 75 -1.65 -15.86 -14.82
CA ALA A 75 -0.39 -16.50 -14.45
C ALA A 75 -0.56 -17.56 -13.35
N THR A 76 -1.36 -17.24 -12.33
CA THR A 76 -1.66 -18.17 -11.23
C THR A 76 -2.46 -19.39 -11.71
N SER A 77 -3.35 -19.20 -12.68
CA SER A 77 -4.13 -20.25 -13.32
C SER A 77 -3.37 -21.03 -14.40
N GLY A 78 -2.11 -20.68 -14.69
CA GLY A 78 -1.31 -21.30 -15.75
C GLY A 78 -1.74 -20.91 -17.17
N GLU A 79 -2.58 -19.88 -17.32
CA GLU A 79 -3.01 -19.33 -18.61
C GLU A 79 -1.91 -18.43 -19.21
N LEU A 80 -0.73 -19.02 -19.43
CA LEU A 80 0.44 -18.35 -19.96
C LEU A 80 0.69 -18.77 -21.41
N HIS A 81 1.22 -17.84 -22.21
CA HIS A 81 1.67 -18.12 -23.56
C HIS A 81 3.15 -17.74 -23.69
N ASP A 82 4.00 -18.74 -23.95
CA ASP A 82 5.43 -18.51 -24.16
C ASP A 82 5.67 -18.01 -25.59
N LEU A 83 6.22 -16.81 -25.70
CA LEU A 83 6.58 -16.16 -26.97
C LEU A 83 8.09 -16.20 -27.24
N GLY A 84 8.86 -16.89 -26.39
CA GLY A 84 10.31 -16.90 -26.45
C GLY A 84 10.95 -15.61 -25.92
N SER A 85 12.26 -15.49 -26.13
CA SER A 85 13.05 -14.37 -25.60
C SER A 85 13.07 -13.16 -26.54
N PHE A 86 12.90 -11.98 -25.95
CA PHE A 86 13.10 -10.69 -26.63
C PHE A 86 14.56 -10.25 -26.68
N ALA A 87 15.50 -11.02 -26.10
CA ALA A 87 16.93 -10.66 -26.07
C ALA A 87 17.54 -10.47 -27.47
N GLN A 88 16.99 -11.11 -28.49
CA GLN A 88 17.41 -10.95 -29.89
C GLN A 88 17.25 -9.51 -30.43
N TYR A 89 16.43 -8.69 -29.78
CA TYR A 89 16.15 -7.30 -30.16
C TYR A 89 16.86 -6.28 -29.27
N ALA A 90 17.71 -6.72 -28.34
CA ALA A 90 18.47 -5.79 -27.50
C ALA A 90 19.66 -5.23 -28.29
N ASP A 91 19.74 -3.90 -28.40
CA ASP A 91 20.94 -3.22 -28.88
C ASP A 91 21.99 -3.24 -27.77
N LEU A 92 22.91 -4.21 -27.86
CA LEU A 92 23.98 -4.44 -26.88
C LEU A 92 25.27 -3.66 -27.20
N GLU A 93 25.29 -2.88 -28.28
CA GLU A 93 26.40 -1.98 -28.59
C GLU A 93 26.33 -0.77 -27.65
N ILE A 94 27.23 -0.74 -26.66
CA ILE A 94 27.47 0.45 -25.84
C ILE A 94 28.41 1.34 -26.67
N GLU A 95 27.96 2.52 -27.09
CA GLU A 95 28.83 3.54 -27.68
C GLU A 95 29.92 3.93 -26.65
N GLU A 96 31.20 3.75 -27.03
CA GLU A 96 32.39 4.16 -26.24
C GLU A 96 32.56 5.68 -26.14
#